data_AF-A0A8H6Y228-F1
#
_entry.id   AF-A0A8H6Y228-F1
#
_cell.length_a   1.000
_cell.length_b   1.000
_cell.length_c   1.000
_cell.angle_alpha   90.00
_cell.angle_beta   90.00
_cell.angle_gamma   90.00
#
_symmetry.space_group_name_H-M   'P 1'
#
loop_
_entity.id
_entity.type
_entity.pdbx_description
1 polymer ?
#
loop_
_entity_poly.entity_id
_entity_poly.type
_entity_poly.pdbx_seq_one_letter_code
_entity_poly.pdbx_strand_id
1 'polypeptide(L)'
;MFSLRPPHGAFPVGAVTFVAPVTPAIPVGSATLVATNAPALVLEECAWTAYYPADISRKPPPRKGLDWLVRPVGATLKGLSRFIGVPAWLLWPVVYLFGIGLKVPAYWNAPLLHPGAAFKQWPLVIFSHGLCGSRTAYSQLCSEMAASGKVVLAVEHRDGTGPACSPRAHDDTGSPGHARTVLYCREDDVVFPPEADDAAPRVLPLRVDQLVFRQHEVYRIYAAFCALVRDGVALEAIDGAHVDLQSWAPASEPALVNCDDVSLVGHSFGGCTVLSILSSPPPSSAYAPLPISKVLLYDPWLDPLPSPGPTPTTSSATSSLSEASTSESVPLSVLKPNGLPSEQMLVINSQVFSLWNVHFTRLAEVVKAWEPQGRRLLTLIGSKHASFSDFPVLPVVRTKPATTLIDLAATLSLAFLDGTLDATLERIPTKKFEEKIIGKRKDGRPKRTIVGDVGDVVPCAYDLLERVTMNIRPVRVDDLPGMQACNLQNLPENYTMKYYLYHAMTWPSLSYVAEDHKGRIVGYILAKMDEEGGEDAEPHGHVTSISILRSYRRLGLAKKLMVQSQEAMATIYRASYVSLHVRKSNRAALGLYRDTLGFTVQDIEKKYYADGEDAYAMRLSLKP
;
A
#
# COMPACT_ATOMS: atom_id res chain seq x y z
N MET A 1 -27.54 -7.91 24.60
CA MET A 1 -26.22 -7.26 24.50
C MET A 1 -26.04 -6.80 23.05
N PHE A 2 -25.76 -5.53 22.80
CA PHE A 2 -25.50 -5.01 21.45
C PHE A 2 -24.08 -5.46 21.06
N SER A 3 -23.96 -6.49 20.22
CA SER A 3 -22.67 -7.14 19.93
C SER A 3 -22.55 -7.50 18.46
N LEU A 4 -21.31 -7.55 17.97
CA LEU A 4 -20.96 -8.16 16.69
C LEU A 4 -21.24 -9.67 16.69
N ARG A 5 -21.21 -10.29 15.51
CA ARG A 5 -21.48 -11.73 15.40
C ARG A 5 -20.34 -12.55 16.01
N PRO A 6 -20.64 -13.63 16.75
CA PRO A 6 -19.60 -14.55 17.18
C PRO A 6 -18.92 -15.19 15.96
N PRO A 7 -17.63 -15.54 16.07
CA PRO A 7 -16.93 -16.27 15.01
C PRO A 7 -17.47 -17.71 14.89
N HIS A 8 -17.28 -18.33 13.74
CA HIS A 8 -17.80 -19.68 13.44
C HIS A 8 -16.81 -20.81 13.74
N GLY A 9 -15.57 -20.49 14.12
CA GLY A 9 -14.50 -21.45 14.37
C GLY A 9 -14.68 -22.33 15.62
N ALA A 10 -13.83 -23.36 15.73
CA ALA A 10 -13.91 -24.40 16.76
C ALA A 10 -13.52 -23.92 18.16
N PHE A 11 -12.70 -22.87 18.26
CA PHE A 11 -12.18 -22.40 19.54
C PHE A 11 -12.92 -21.13 20.02
N PRO A 12 -13.27 -21.04 21.32
CA PRO A 12 -13.63 -19.77 21.94
C PRO A 12 -12.51 -18.75 21.76
N VAL A 13 -12.84 -17.48 21.53
CA VAL A 13 -11.84 -16.43 21.25
C VAL A 13 -11.61 -15.57 22.48
N GLY A 14 -10.38 -15.51 22.95
CA GLY A 14 -9.90 -14.54 23.93
C GLY A 14 -9.43 -13.25 23.28
N ALA A 15 -9.40 -12.17 24.06
CA ALA A 15 -8.77 -10.92 23.66
C ALA A 15 -8.09 -10.24 24.85
N VAL A 16 -6.82 -9.87 24.67
CA VAL A 16 -6.01 -9.05 25.60
C VAL A 16 -5.40 -7.92 24.78
N THR A 17 -5.45 -6.69 25.28
CA THR A 17 -4.69 -5.59 24.67
C THR A 17 -3.39 -5.40 25.45
N PHE A 18 -2.26 -5.71 24.82
CA PHE A 18 -0.93 -5.51 25.37
C PHE A 18 -0.40 -4.13 25.01
N VAL A 19 0.47 -3.62 25.88
CA VAL A 19 1.28 -2.42 25.63
C VAL A 19 2.75 -2.70 25.95
N ALA A 20 3.65 -2.11 25.18
CA ALA A 20 5.08 -2.19 25.39
C ALA A 20 5.73 -0.81 25.24
N PRO A 21 6.50 -0.34 26.24
CA PRO A 21 7.14 0.96 26.19
C PRO A 21 8.25 1.04 25.13
N VAL A 22 8.51 2.26 24.67
CA VAL A 22 9.63 2.60 23.79
C VAL A 22 10.50 3.63 24.52
N THR A 23 11.60 3.16 25.11
CA THR A 23 12.55 3.99 25.85
C THR A 23 13.95 3.88 25.23
N PRO A 24 14.60 4.99 24.83
CA PRO A 24 14.02 6.34 24.72
C PRO A 24 12.96 6.42 23.61
N ALA A 25 12.06 7.41 23.69
CA ALA A 25 11.08 7.67 22.64
C ALA A 25 11.77 8.01 21.31
N ILE A 26 11.20 7.54 20.20
CA ILE A 26 11.81 7.65 18.88
C ILE A 26 11.01 8.62 18.01
N PRO A 27 11.53 9.81 17.67
CA PRO A 27 10.93 10.63 16.62
C PRO A 27 11.12 9.93 15.26
N VAL A 28 10.06 9.90 14.45
CA VAL A 28 10.09 9.25 13.13
C VAL A 28 9.75 10.25 12.05
N GLY A 29 10.52 10.26 10.97
CA GLY A 29 10.31 11.18 9.86
C GLY A 29 10.78 12.61 10.17
N SER A 30 10.46 13.53 9.26
CA SER A 30 10.90 14.93 9.35
C SER A 30 9.76 15.92 9.57
N ALA A 31 8.51 15.44 9.56
CA ALA A 31 7.33 16.27 9.76
C ALA A 31 7.27 16.87 11.18
N THR A 32 6.89 18.15 11.28
CA THR A 32 6.54 18.81 12.55
C THR A 32 5.08 19.28 12.52
N LEU A 33 4.43 19.33 13.68
CA LEU A 33 3.05 19.80 13.79
C LEU A 33 2.97 21.31 13.60
N VAL A 34 2.06 21.78 12.74
CA VAL A 34 1.81 23.21 12.52
C VAL A 34 1.44 23.93 13.82
N ALA A 35 0.68 23.26 14.71
CA ALA A 35 0.16 23.88 15.93
C ALA A 35 1.22 24.08 17.02
N THR A 36 2.30 23.28 17.05
CA THR A 36 3.23 23.25 18.18
C THR A 36 4.71 23.29 17.80
N ASN A 37 5.04 23.14 16.51
CA ASN A 37 6.40 22.93 15.99
C ASN A 37 7.14 21.71 16.57
N ALA A 38 6.45 20.84 17.32
CA ALA A 38 7.02 19.59 17.81
C ALA A 38 7.05 18.52 16.70
N PRO A 39 7.89 17.47 16.81
CA PRO A 39 7.86 16.33 15.89
C PRO A 39 6.45 15.76 15.77
N ALA A 40 5.97 15.55 14.55
CA ALA A 40 4.60 15.09 14.30
C ALA A 40 4.41 13.62 14.68
N LEU A 41 5.43 12.80 14.50
CA LEU A 41 5.41 11.37 14.78
C LEU A 41 6.48 11.05 15.82
N VAL A 42 6.05 10.61 17.00
CA VAL A 42 6.93 10.16 18.09
C VAL A 42 6.41 8.83 18.60
N LEU A 43 7.25 7.80 18.51
CA LEU A 43 6.97 6.45 18.98
C LEU A 43 7.41 6.31 20.43
N GLU A 44 6.44 6.23 21.33
CA GLU A 44 6.63 6.20 22.79
C GLU A 44 6.16 4.87 23.40
N GLU A 45 5.19 4.22 22.77
CA GLU A 45 4.57 2.99 23.24
C GLU A 45 3.98 2.24 22.05
N CYS A 46 4.17 0.93 21.98
CA CYS A 46 3.47 0.07 21.04
C CYS A 46 2.24 -0.56 21.72
N ALA A 47 1.14 -0.71 21.00
CA ALA A 47 -0.07 -1.36 21.51
C ALA A 47 -0.70 -2.29 20.48
N TRP A 48 -1.25 -3.42 20.93
CA TRP A 48 -1.93 -4.37 20.07
C TRP A 48 -2.95 -5.19 20.84
N THR A 49 -4.04 -5.59 20.19
CA THR A 49 -4.96 -6.60 20.72
C THR A 49 -4.57 -7.96 20.18
N ALA A 50 -4.17 -8.88 21.06
CA ALA A 50 -4.03 -10.30 20.72
C ALA A 50 -5.41 -10.96 20.76
N TYR A 51 -5.87 -11.51 19.64
CA TYR A 51 -7.01 -12.42 19.54
C TYR A 51 -6.50 -13.86 19.43
N TYR A 52 -7.01 -14.79 20.24
CA TYR A 52 -6.43 -16.13 20.35
C TYR A 52 -7.44 -17.19 20.82
N PRO A 53 -7.18 -18.49 20.60
CA PRO A 53 -7.91 -19.59 21.23
C PRO A 53 -7.84 -19.48 22.75
N ALA A 54 -8.97 -19.33 23.42
CA ALA A 54 -9.04 -19.11 24.86
C ALA A 54 -9.55 -20.32 25.64
N ASP A 55 -8.95 -20.54 26.80
CA ASP A 55 -9.50 -21.45 27.80
C ASP A 55 -10.59 -20.74 28.61
N ILE A 56 -11.82 -21.24 28.47
CA ILE A 56 -13.01 -20.73 29.15
C ILE A 56 -13.49 -21.65 30.28
N SER A 57 -12.70 -22.65 30.67
CA SER A 57 -13.06 -23.66 31.67
C SER A 57 -13.05 -23.14 33.12
N ARG A 58 -12.39 -22.00 33.37
CA ARG A 58 -12.34 -21.36 34.70
C ARG A 58 -13.74 -21.05 35.25
N LYS A 59 -13.90 -21.17 36.57
CA LYS A 59 -15.14 -20.81 37.29
C LYS A 59 -14.85 -19.68 38.30
N PRO A 60 -15.55 -18.53 38.21
CA PRO A 60 -16.52 -18.16 37.18
C PRO A 60 -15.87 -17.99 35.80
N PRO A 61 -16.62 -18.14 34.69
CA PRO A 61 -16.08 -18.00 33.35
C PRO A 61 -15.54 -16.58 33.12
N PRO A 62 -14.50 -16.42 32.28
CA PRO A 62 -13.98 -15.11 31.91
C PRO A 62 -15.08 -14.19 31.34
N ARG A 63 -14.95 -12.88 31.58
CA ARG A 63 -15.93 -11.90 31.13
C ARG A 63 -15.97 -11.84 29.60
N LYS A 64 -17.14 -12.01 29.01
CA LYS A 64 -17.35 -11.88 27.56
C LYS A 64 -17.76 -10.46 27.17
N GLY A 65 -17.20 -9.93 26.08
CA GLY A 65 -17.58 -8.66 25.49
C GLY A 65 -16.53 -7.56 25.65
N LEU A 66 -15.56 -7.52 24.74
CA LEU A 66 -14.60 -6.42 24.59
C LEU A 66 -15.32 -5.19 23.98
N ASP A 67 -14.99 -3.98 24.45
CA ASP A 67 -15.46 -2.75 23.82
C ASP A 67 -14.99 -2.66 22.36
N TRP A 68 -15.91 -2.51 21.41
CA TRP A 68 -15.53 -2.32 20.00
C TRP A 68 -14.92 -0.93 19.77
N LEU A 69 -15.44 0.10 20.45
CA LEU A 69 -14.94 1.46 20.29
C LEU A 69 -13.73 1.70 21.20
N VAL A 70 -12.62 2.16 20.62
CA VAL A 70 -11.44 2.57 21.39
C VAL A 70 -11.79 3.75 22.30
N ARG A 71 -11.30 3.70 23.54
CA ARG A 71 -11.48 4.75 24.54
C ARG A 71 -10.23 5.64 24.63
N PRO A 72 -10.37 6.93 25.00
CA PRO A 72 -11.61 7.61 25.39
C PRO A 72 -12.58 7.88 24.22
N VAL A 73 -13.88 7.64 24.44
CA VAL A 73 -14.92 7.75 23.38
C VAL A 73 -14.97 9.14 22.74
N GLY A 74 -14.81 10.19 23.56
CA GLY A 74 -14.81 11.56 23.06
C GLY A 74 -13.63 11.86 22.12
N ALA A 75 -12.47 11.24 22.35
CA ALA A 75 -11.32 11.35 21.46
C ALA A 75 -11.60 10.62 20.14
N THR A 76 -12.14 9.40 20.20
CA THR A 76 -12.52 8.62 19.01
C THR A 76 -13.57 9.34 18.16
N LEU A 77 -14.57 9.98 18.78
CA LEU A 77 -15.54 10.83 18.08
C LEU A 77 -14.87 12.00 17.34
N LYS A 78 -13.97 12.74 18.02
CA LYS A 78 -13.22 13.85 17.41
C LYS A 78 -12.33 13.34 16.26
N GLY A 79 -11.70 12.19 16.44
CA GLY A 79 -10.94 11.47 15.43
C GLY A 79 -11.72 11.14 14.17
N LEU A 80 -12.86 10.49 14.32
CA LEU A 80 -13.79 10.16 13.22
C LEU A 80 -14.28 11.43 12.52
N SER A 81 -14.58 12.48 13.28
CA SER A 81 -14.97 13.79 12.75
C SER A 81 -13.87 14.40 11.88
N ARG A 82 -12.61 14.35 12.33
CA ARG A 82 -11.44 14.77 11.55
C ARG A 82 -11.20 13.89 10.32
N PHE A 83 -11.43 12.58 10.39
CA PHE A 83 -11.25 11.74 9.21
C PHE A 83 -12.32 11.98 8.14
N ILE A 84 -13.59 11.96 8.55
CA ILE A 84 -14.74 12.06 7.63
C ILE A 84 -14.95 13.50 7.13
N GLY A 85 -14.50 14.50 7.89
CA GLY A 85 -14.73 15.91 7.59
C GLY A 85 -16.12 16.42 7.98
N VAL A 86 -16.81 15.70 8.88
CA VAL A 86 -18.15 16.05 9.38
C VAL A 86 -18.03 16.49 10.85
N PRO A 87 -18.66 17.60 11.28
CA PRO A 87 -18.63 18.07 12.67
C PRO A 87 -19.01 16.99 13.70
N ALA A 88 -18.28 16.95 14.82
CA ALA A 88 -18.44 15.93 15.86
C ALA A 88 -19.88 15.85 16.42
N TRP A 89 -20.59 16.97 16.53
CA TRP A 89 -21.96 16.99 17.04
C TRP A 89 -22.97 16.25 16.14
N LEU A 90 -22.69 16.14 14.83
CA LEU A 90 -23.51 15.34 13.90
C LEU A 90 -23.22 13.84 14.00
N LEU A 91 -21.97 13.48 14.33
CA LEU A 91 -21.57 12.08 14.53
C LEU A 91 -21.89 11.58 15.96
N TRP A 92 -22.02 12.50 16.92
CA TRP A 92 -22.22 12.21 18.34
C TRP A 92 -23.37 11.24 18.60
N PRO A 93 -24.60 11.42 18.04
CA PRO A 93 -25.70 10.50 18.32
C PRO A 93 -25.36 9.07 17.93
N VAL A 94 -24.73 8.87 16.76
CA VAL A 94 -24.39 7.53 16.27
C VAL A 94 -23.33 6.88 17.17
N VAL A 95 -22.28 7.64 17.53
CA VAL A 95 -21.17 7.11 18.34
C VAL A 95 -21.61 6.82 19.79
N TYR A 96 -22.36 7.72 20.43
CA TYR A 96 -22.73 7.57 21.83
C TYR A 96 -23.93 6.63 22.04
N LEU A 97 -24.93 6.65 21.16
CA LEU A 97 -26.11 5.79 21.32
C LEU A 97 -25.84 4.34 20.90
N PHE A 98 -24.97 4.11 19.92
CA PHE A 98 -24.71 2.77 19.39
C PHE A 98 -23.28 2.28 19.64
N GLY A 99 -22.27 3.14 19.49
CA GLY A 99 -20.86 2.75 19.58
C GLY A 99 -20.41 2.32 20.98
N ILE A 100 -20.86 3.01 22.04
CA ILE A 100 -20.44 2.73 23.43
C ILE A 100 -20.93 1.35 23.89
N GLY A 101 -22.15 0.97 23.51
CA GLY A 101 -22.75 -0.29 23.89
C GLY A 101 -22.26 -1.49 23.08
N LEU A 102 -21.54 -1.25 21.97
CA LEU A 102 -21.15 -2.29 21.02
C LEU A 102 -19.98 -3.13 21.53
N LYS A 103 -20.19 -4.45 21.57
CA LYS A 103 -19.21 -5.42 22.04
C LYS A 103 -18.69 -6.34 20.93
N VAL A 104 -17.39 -6.60 20.95
CA VAL A 104 -16.76 -7.72 20.25
C VAL A 104 -16.97 -8.99 21.07
N PRO A 105 -17.45 -10.11 20.49
CA PRO A 105 -17.82 -11.33 21.21
C PRO A 105 -16.62 -12.20 21.62
N ALA A 106 -15.56 -11.58 22.14
CA ALA A 106 -14.37 -12.23 22.68
C ALA A 106 -14.38 -12.24 24.22
N TYR A 107 -13.68 -13.20 24.82
CA TYR A 107 -13.47 -13.34 26.26
C TYR A 107 -12.28 -12.48 26.69
N TRP A 108 -12.57 -11.45 27.48
CA TRP A 108 -11.61 -10.47 27.94
C TRP A 108 -10.63 -11.09 28.93
N ASN A 109 -9.33 -10.98 28.65
CA ASN A 109 -8.23 -11.46 29.51
C ASN A 109 -8.36 -12.94 29.94
N ALA A 110 -8.96 -13.78 29.09
CA ALA A 110 -9.01 -15.22 29.31
C ALA A 110 -7.61 -15.85 29.11
N PRO A 111 -7.27 -16.94 29.79
CA PRO A 111 -6.01 -17.66 29.54
C PRO A 111 -5.92 -18.14 28.09
N LEU A 112 -4.70 -18.18 27.55
CA LEU A 112 -4.43 -18.84 26.27
C LEU A 112 -4.67 -20.34 26.41
N LEU A 113 -5.40 -20.93 25.46
CA LEU A 113 -5.65 -22.36 25.40
C LEU A 113 -4.36 -23.08 24.97
N HIS A 114 -3.99 -24.18 25.64
CA HIS A 114 -2.90 -25.02 25.16
C HIS A 114 -3.25 -25.66 23.80
N PRO A 115 -2.33 -25.66 22.81
CA PRO A 115 -2.54 -26.35 21.55
C PRO A 115 -2.88 -27.83 21.77
N GLY A 116 -3.99 -28.29 21.17
CA GLY A 116 -4.36 -29.70 21.18
C GLY A 116 -3.56 -30.51 20.14
N ALA A 117 -3.82 -31.82 20.04
CA ALA A 117 -3.06 -32.73 19.16
C ALA A 117 -2.98 -32.31 17.67
N ALA A 118 -3.92 -31.49 17.17
CA ALA A 118 -3.91 -30.98 15.80
C ALA A 118 -2.87 -29.87 15.56
N PHE A 119 -2.39 -29.20 16.60
CA PHE A 119 -1.47 -28.08 16.52
C PHE A 119 -0.28 -28.30 17.46
N LYS A 120 0.95 -28.26 16.93
CA LYS A 120 2.15 -28.29 17.79
C LYS A 120 2.31 -26.97 18.56
N GLN A 121 2.06 -25.87 17.87
CA GLN A 121 2.07 -24.49 18.37
C GLN A 121 1.03 -23.71 17.58
N TRP A 122 0.45 -22.67 18.17
CA TRP A 122 -0.44 -21.77 17.44
C TRP A 122 0.35 -20.93 16.43
N PRO A 123 -0.07 -20.86 15.15
CA PRO A 123 0.52 -19.95 14.17
C PRO A 123 0.32 -18.48 14.58
N LEU A 124 1.33 -17.65 14.29
CA LEU A 124 1.29 -16.22 14.59
C LEU A 124 0.91 -15.39 13.35
N VAL A 125 -0.04 -14.49 13.54
CA VAL A 125 -0.51 -13.53 12.53
C VAL A 125 -0.38 -12.12 13.07
N ILE A 126 0.22 -11.20 12.32
CA ILE A 126 0.24 -9.77 12.65
C ILE A 126 -0.67 -9.02 11.69
N PHE A 127 -1.63 -8.28 12.21
CA PHE A 127 -2.64 -7.56 11.44
C PHE A 127 -2.45 -6.05 11.55
N SER A 128 -2.28 -5.36 10.42
CA SER A 128 -2.19 -3.90 10.31
C SER A 128 -3.46 -3.30 9.70
N HIS A 129 -4.02 -2.28 10.36
CA HIS A 129 -5.25 -1.64 9.93
C HIS A 129 -5.06 -0.53 8.90
N GLY A 130 -6.11 -0.25 8.12
CA GLY A 130 -6.19 0.90 7.21
C GLY A 130 -6.30 2.26 7.89
N LEU A 131 -6.39 3.34 7.10
CA LEU A 131 -6.68 4.67 7.63
C LEU A 131 -8.02 4.69 8.37
N CYS A 132 -8.06 5.40 9.49
CA CYS A 132 -9.15 5.45 10.46
C CYS A 132 -9.59 4.07 11.00
N GLY A 133 -8.73 3.06 10.88
CA GLY A 133 -8.89 1.76 11.54
C GLY A 133 -8.42 1.78 13.00
N SER A 134 -8.60 0.65 13.68
CA SER A 134 -8.11 0.42 15.04
C SER A 134 -7.88 -1.08 15.26
N ARG A 135 -7.29 -1.45 16.41
CA ARG A 135 -7.13 -2.84 16.88
C ARG A 135 -8.45 -3.63 17.04
N THR A 136 -9.60 -2.94 16.98
CA THR A 136 -10.94 -3.51 17.13
C THR A 136 -11.82 -3.37 15.88
N ALA A 137 -11.41 -2.57 14.88
CA ALA A 137 -12.22 -2.30 13.68
C ALA A 137 -12.27 -3.47 12.68
N TYR A 138 -11.48 -4.52 12.91
CA TYR A 138 -11.35 -5.73 12.09
C TYR A 138 -11.62 -6.99 12.92
N SER A 139 -12.32 -6.84 14.04
CA SER A 139 -12.48 -7.90 15.02
C SER A 139 -13.19 -9.14 14.49
N GLN A 140 -14.06 -9.02 13.47
CA GLN A 140 -14.66 -10.18 12.81
C GLN A 140 -13.59 -11.05 12.15
N LEU A 141 -12.72 -10.47 11.32
CA LEU A 141 -11.66 -11.23 10.64
C LEU A 141 -10.62 -11.77 11.64
N CYS A 142 -10.19 -10.95 12.60
CA CYS A 142 -9.24 -11.38 13.63
C CYS A 142 -9.82 -12.51 14.51
N SER A 143 -11.11 -12.43 14.86
CA SER A 143 -11.77 -13.47 15.66
C SER A 143 -11.99 -14.75 14.86
N GLU A 144 -12.29 -14.70 13.57
CA GLU A 144 -12.39 -15.92 12.74
C GLU A 144 -11.03 -16.62 12.62
N MET A 145 -9.95 -15.86 12.39
CA MET A 145 -8.59 -16.41 12.42
C MET A 145 -8.26 -17.02 13.78
N ALA A 146 -8.59 -16.34 14.88
CA ALA A 146 -8.37 -16.86 16.23
C ALA A 146 -9.19 -18.13 16.51
N ALA A 147 -10.48 -18.14 16.15
CA ALA A 147 -11.37 -19.27 16.33
C ALA A 147 -10.98 -20.49 15.47
N SER A 148 -10.19 -20.28 14.40
CA SER A 148 -9.58 -21.34 13.59
C SER A 148 -8.29 -21.94 14.17
N GLY A 149 -7.79 -21.39 15.29
CA GLY A 149 -6.55 -21.86 15.92
C GLY A 149 -5.32 -21.05 15.53
N LYS A 150 -5.38 -19.72 15.59
CA LYS A 150 -4.24 -18.81 15.32
C LYS A 150 -4.16 -17.72 16.39
N VAL A 151 -2.97 -17.21 16.67
CA VAL A 151 -2.82 -16.01 17.50
C VAL A 151 -2.67 -14.80 16.59
N VAL A 152 -3.57 -13.83 16.70
CA VAL A 152 -3.63 -12.65 15.82
C VAL A 152 -3.32 -11.39 16.62
N LEU A 153 -2.22 -10.72 16.31
CA LEU A 153 -1.82 -9.44 16.89
C LEU A 153 -2.37 -8.29 16.03
N ALA A 154 -3.54 -7.76 16.39
CA ALA A 154 -4.11 -6.58 15.74
C ALA A 154 -3.47 -5.30 16.30
N VAL A 155 -2.58 -4.71 15.51
CA VAL A 155 -1.79 -3.54 15.93
C VAL A 155 -2.70 -2.31 16.06
N GLU A 156 -2.48 -1.49 17.09
CA GLU A 156 -3.00 -0.13 17.17
C GLU A 156 -1.90 0.86 16.85
N HIS A 157 -1.89 1.38 15.63
CA HIS A 157 -0.86 2.30 15.20
C HIS A 157 -0.97 3.65 15.93
N ARG A 158 0.14 4.09 16.52
CA ARG A 158 0.29 5.38 17.24
C ARG A 158 0.70 6.55 16.34
N ASP A 159 0.75 6.30 15.03
CA ASP A 159 1.18 7.22 13.96
C ASP A 159 0.14 8.30 13.59
N GLY A 160 -1.00 8.37 14.30
CA GLY A 160 -2.08 9.31 13.99
C GLY A 160 -2.93 8.91 12.77
N THR A 161 -2.92 7.64 12.35
CA THR A 161 -3.79 7.15 11.28
C THR A 161 -5.08 6.50 11.78
N GLY A 162 -5.14 6.08 13.04
CA GLY A 162 -6.39 5.67 13.68
C GLY A 162 -7.31 6.86 13.99
N PRO A 163 -8.56 6.64 14.42
CA PRO A 163 -9.43 7.74 14.85
C PRO A 163 -8.83 8.46 16.06
N ALA A 164 -8.45 7.70 17.09
CA ALA A 164 -7.72 8.21 18.24
C ALA A 164 -6.92 7.09 18.89
N CYS A 165 -5.84 7.45 19.56
CA CYS A 165 -5.04 6.54 20.37
C CYS A 165 -4.39 7.31 21.54
N SER A 166 -3.86 6.59 22.52
CA SER A 166 -3.38 7.20 23.77
C SER A 166 -2.04 6.62 24.24
N PRO A 167 -0.92 6.91 23.56
CA PRO A 167 0.40 6.47 23.98
C PRO A 167 0.83 7.13 25.30
N ARG A 168 1.65 6.41 26.07
CA ARG A 168 2.28 6.88 27.32
C ARG A 168 3.79 6.99 27.12
N ALA A 169 4.34 8.19 27.27
CA ALA A 169 5.78 8.37 27.43
C ALA A 169 6.22 7.71 28.74
N HIS A 170 7.36 7.02 28.73
CA HIS A 170 7.97 6.48 29.95
C HIS A 170 9.19 7.33 30.31
N ASP A 171 9.40 7.55 31.60
CA ASP A 171 10.59 8.26 32.09
C ASP A 171 11.84 7.36 32.06
N ASP A 172 13.00 7.93 32.40
CA ASP A 172 14.27 7.20 32.43
C ASP A 172 14.29 6.07 33.47
N THR A 173 13.35 6.06 34.43
CA THR A 173 13.19 4.99 35.42
C THR A 173 12.26 3.88 34.93
N GLY A 174 11.66 4.03 33.74
CA GLY A 174 10.71 3.09 33.16
C GLY A 174 9.29 3.24 33.71
N SER A 175 8.99 4.31 34.45
CA SER A 175 7.65 4.56 34.98
C SER A 175 6.74 5.18 33.91
N PRO A 176 5.47 4.73 33.78
CA PRO A 176 4.56 5.27 32.78
C PRO A 176 4.14 6.70 33.14
N GLY A 177 4.39 7.63 32.23
CA GLY A 177 3.91 9.01 32.29
C GLY A 177 2.44 9.14 31.91
N HIS A 178 1.96 10.38 31.81
CA HIS A 178 0.58 10.67 31.46
C HIS A 178 0.27 10.29 30.00
N ALA A 179 -0.86 9.61 29.78
CA ALA A 179 -1.31 9.25 28.43
C ALA A 179 -1.73 10.50 27.65
N ARG A 180 -1.10 10.77 26.50
CA ARG A 180 -1.52 11.88 25.62
C ARG A 180 -2.54 11.37 24.60
N THR A 181 -3.49 12.20 24.20
CA THR A 181 -4.41 11.85 23.11
C THR A 181 -3.79 12.22 21.77
N VAL A 182 -3.65 11.23 20.88
CA VAL A 182 -3.31 11.44 19.47
C VAL A 182 -4.57 11.22 18.65
N LEU A 183 -4.94 12.21 17.85
CA LEU A 183 -6.09 12.13 16.93
C LEU A 183 -5.62 11.86 15.50
N TYR A 184 -6.57 11.51 14.64
CA TYR A 184 -6.31 11.39 13.20
C TYR A 184 -5.60 12.64 12.64
N CYS A 185 -4.43 12.43 12.03
CA CYS A 185 -3.53 13.44 11.49
C CYS A 185 -3.64 13.50 9.95
N ARG A 186 -3.91 14.71 9.46
CA ARG A 186 -4.04 15.08 8.04
C ARG A 186 -2.71 15.65 7.54
N GLU A 187 -2.50 15.62 6.23
CA GLU A 187 -1.34 16.26 5.59
C GLU A 187 -1.25 17.75 5.95
N ASP A 188 -2.39 18.44 6.04
CA ASP A 188 -2.43 19.88 6.37
C ASP A 188 -2.13 20.18 7.86
N ASP A 189 -2.02 19.16 8.73
CA ASP A 189 -1.68 19.35 10.14
C ASP A 189 -0.15 19.44 10.36
N VAL A 190 0.64 19.13 9.33
CA VAL A 190 2.10 19.03 9.42
C VAL A 190 2.80 19.92 8.40
N VAL A 191 4.02 20.31 8.76
CA VAL A 191 4.96 20.99 7.88
C VAL A 191 6.23 20.16 7.78
N PHE A 192 6.77 20.10 6.57
CA PHE A 192 8.04 19.44 6.28
C PHE A 192 9.13 20.50 6.17
N PRO A 193 10.36 20.20 6.60
CA PRO A 193 11.50 21.06 6.31
C PRO A 193 11.62 21.25 4.78
N PRO A 194 12.09 22.42 4.32
CA PRO A 194 12.30 22.65 2.90
C PRO A 194 13.22 21.56 2.34
N GLU A 195 12.73 20.84 1.33
CA GLU A 195 13.53 19.84 0.63
C GLU A 195 14.67 20.54 -0.11
N ALA A 196 15.81 19.86 -0.27
CA ALA A 196 16.90 20.37 -1.11
C ALA A 196 16.36 20.65 -2.53
N ASP A 197 16.93 21.65 -3.22
CA ASP A 197 16.45 22.09 -4.54
C ASP A 197 16.47 20.99 -5.62
N ASP A 198 17.13 19.85 -5.38
CA ASP A 198 17.19 18.72 -6.30
C ASP A 198 16.30 17.51 -5.91
N ALA A 199 15.55 17.58 -4.80
CA ALA A 199 14.69 16.48 -4.36
C ALA A 199 13.41 16.37 -5.21
N ALA A 200 13.04 15.14 -5.58
CA ALA A 200 11.76 14.87 -6.23
C ALA A 200 10.60 15.05 -5.24
N PRO A 201 9.51 15.72 -5.62
CA PRO A 201 8.39 15.99 -4.71
C PRO A 201 7.78 14.67 -4.22
N ARG A 202 7.77 14.48 -2.90
CA ARG A 202 7.15 13.33 -2.24
C ARG A 202 5.64 13.39 -2.40
N VAL A 203 5.04 12.31 -2.90
CA VAL A 203 3.57 12.15 -2.95
C VAL A 203 3.13 11.68 -1.56
N LEU A 204 2.29 12.46 -0.88
CA LEU A 204 1.79 12.16 0.47
C LEU A 204 2.93 11.92 1.49
N PRO A 205 3.80 12.93 1.72
CA PRO A 205 5.00 12.77 2.54
C PRO A 205 4.70 12.32 3.97
N LEU A 206 3.57 12.75 4.58
CA LEU A 206 3.19 12.26 5.90
C LEU A 206 2.89 10.76 5.87
N ARG A 207 2.22 10.27 4.82
CA ARG A 207 1.94 8.83 4.70
C ARG A 207 3.22 8.03 4.52
N VAL A 208 4.25 8.56 3.89
CA VAL A 208 5.56 7.90 3.80
C VAL A 208 6.20 7.79 5.17
N ASP A 209 6.28 8.89 5.93
CA ASP A 209 6.86 8.88 7.29
C ASP A 209 6.06 7.97 8.24
N GLN A 210 4.74 7.92 8.10
CA GLN A 210 3.88 7.00 8.85
C GLN A 210 4.13 5.53 8.50
N LEU A 211 4.46 5.18 7.25
CA LEU A 211 4.84 3.79 6.93
C LEU A 211 6.11 3.39 7.71
N VAL A 212 7.11 4.26 7.78
CA VAL A 212 8.33 4.01 8.57
C VAL A 212 7.98 3.83 10.05
N PHE A 213 7.09 4.68 10.58
CA PHE A 213 6.60 4.55 11.96
C PHE A 213 5.96 3.18 12.21
N ARG A 214 5.08 2.76 11.31
CA ARG A 214 4.39 1.47 11.41
C ARG A 214 5.33 0.28 11.26
N GLN A 215 6.41 0.40 10.48
CA GLN A 215 7.46 -0.62 10.44
C GLN A 215 8.08 -0.78 11.84
N HIS A 216 8.51 0.31 12.48
CA HIS A 216 9.04 0.25 13.85
C HIS A 216 8.07 -0.42 14.82
N GLU A 217 6.79 -0.08 14.76
CA GLU A 217 5.77 -0.71 15.60
C GLU A 217 5.68 -2.21 15.37
N VAL A 218 5.57 -2.67 14.11
CA VAL A 218 5.44 -4.10 13.81
C VAL A 218 6.66 -4.89 14.29
N TYR A 219 7.87 -4.39 14.05
CA TYR A 219 9.10 -5.05 14.51
C TYR A 219 9.19 -5.10 16.05
N ARG A 220 8.84 -4.02 16.75
CA ARG A 220 8.85 -3.98 18.23
C ARG A 220 7.76 -4.86 18.83
N ILE A 221 6.57 -4.87 18.26
CA ILE A 221 5.46 -5.71 18.70
C ILE A 221 5.83 -7.19 18.55
N TYR A 222 6.38 -7.58 17.40
CA TYR A 222 6.87 -8.93 17.18
C TYR A 222 7.94 -9.32 18.22
N ALA A 223 8.97 -8.48 18.42
CA ALA A 223 10.03 -8.77 19.38
C ALA A 223 9.50 -8.89 20.82
N ALA A 224 8.67 -7.94 21.27
CA ALA A 224 8.08 -7.94 22.61
C ALA A 224 7.16 -9.14 22.83
N PHE A 225 6.34 -9.49 21.84
CA PHE A 225 5.45 -10.63 21.93
C PHE A 225 6.22 -11.96 21.93
N CYS A 226 7.29 -12.09 21.13
CA CYS A 226 8.12 -13.29 21.15
C CYS A 226 8.89 -13.45 22.46
N ALA A 227 9.36 -12.35 23.07
CA ALA A 227 9.94 -12.37 24.42
C ALA A 227 8.91 -12.81 25.49
N LEU A 228 7.65 -12.40 25.36
CA LEU A 228 6.57 -12.91 26.23
C LEU A 228 6.44 -14.43 26.11
N VAL A 229 6.24 -14.97 24.91
CA VAL A 229 5.87 -16.39 24.72
C VAL A 229 7.05 -17.36 24.81
N ARG A 230 8.28 -16.90 24.62
CA ARG A 230 9.50 -17.73 24.71
C ARG A 230 10.18 -17.61 26.06
N ASP A 231 10.32 -16.38 26.56
CA ASP A 231 11.16 -16.08 27.72
C ASP A 231 10.34 -15.71 28.96
N GLY A 232 9.02 -15.64 28.85
CA GLY A 232 8.13 -15.28 29.96
C GLY A 232 8.24 -13.81 30.38
N VAL A 233 8.73 -12.93 29.50
CA VAL A 233 8.84 -11.50 29.79
C VAL A 233 7.43 -10.92 29.97
N ALA A 234 7.16 -10.38 31.16
CA ALA A 234 5.86 -9.83 31.48
C ALA A 234 5.54 -8.61 30.60
N LEU A 235 4.35 -8.64 29.98
CA LEU A 235 3.77 -7.49 29.29
C LEU A 235 2.60 -6.92 30.08
N GLU A 236 2.44 -5.61 30.03
CA GLU A 236 1.33 -4.91 30.65
C GLU A 236 0.07 -5.02 29.78
N ALA A 237 -1.08 -5.25 30.41
CA ALA A 237 -2.37 -5.09 29.75
C ALA A 237 -2.80 -3.62 29.80
N ILE A 238 -3.35 -3.09 28.71
CA ILE A 238 -3.71 -1.66 28.59
C ILE A 238 -4.72 -1.17 29.64
N ASP A 239 -5.49 -2.09 30.23
CA ASP A 239 -6.48 -1.83 31.27
C ASP A 239 -5.92 -2.02 32.69
N GLY A 240 -4.63 -2.31 32.82
CA GLY A 240 -3.94 -2.60 34.07
C GLY A 240 -4.31 -3.98 34.66
N ALA A 241 -5.04 -4.83 33.93
CA ALA A 241 -5.39 -6.14 34.42
C ALA A 241 -4.18 -7.07 34.48
N HIS A 242 -4.19 -7.99 35.44
CA HIS A 242 -3.18 -9.04 35.53
C HIS A 242 -3.28 -9.99 34.34
N VAL A 243 -2.19 -10.13 33.58
CA VAL A 243 -2.05 -11.13 32.52
C VAL A 243 -1.54 -12.43 33.12
N ASP A 244 -2.22 -13.53 32.84
CA ASP A 244 -1.81 -14.85 33.29
C ASP A 244 -0.60 -15.38 32.49
N LEU A 245 0.61 -15.01 32.92
CA LEU A 245 1.86 -15.35 32.24
C LEU A 245 2.06 -16.86 32.06
N GLN A 246 1.59 -17.69 33.00
CA GLN A 246 1.73 -19.15 32.89
C GLN A 246 0.97 -19.71 31.69
N SER A 247 -0.16 -19.09 31.32
CA SER A 247 -0.89 -19.50 30.11
C SER A 247 -0.19 -19.11 28.81
N TRP A 248 0.68 -18.10 28.82
CA TRP A 248 1.40 -17.63 27.63
C TRP A 248 2.80 -18.24 27.50
N ALA A 249 3.48 -18.46 28.62
CA ALA A 249 4.84 -18.98 28.71
C ALA A 249 4.96 -19.95 29.90
N PRO A 250 4.44 -21.17 29.74
CA PRO A 250 4.57 -22.22 30.76
C PRO A 250 6.03 -22.58 31.00
N ALA A 251 6.49 -22.53 32.26
CA ALA A 251 7.91 -22.61 32.63
C ALA A 251 8.62 -23.95 32.31
N SER A 252 7.88 -25.00 31.94
CA SER A 252 8.44 -26.35 31.69
C SER A 252 7.92 -26.97 30.39
N GLU A 253 7.37 -26.15 29.49
CA GLU A 253 6.84 -26.57 28.20
C GLU A 253 7.45 -25.73 27.06
N PRO A 254 7.48 -26.24 25.83
CA PRO A 254 7.85 -25.41 24.68
C PRO A 254 6.85 -24.26 24.52
N ALA A 255 7.31 -23.16 23.91
CA ALA A 255 6.47 -22.00 23.61
C ALA A 255 5.18 -22.43 22.90
N LEU A 256 4.02 -21.93 23.33
CA LEU A 256 2.73 -22.36 22.78
C LEU A 256 2.40 -21.69 21.42
N VAL A 257 3.11 -20.63 21.08
CA VAL A 257 2.92 -19.85 19.84
C VAL A 257 4.19 -19.92 19.00
N ASN A 258 4.05 -20.17 17.71
CA ASN A 258 5.16 -20.24 16.78
C ASN A 258 5.57 -18.83 16.33
N CYS A 259 6.74 -18.37 16.80
CA CYS A 259 7.33 -17.09 16.39
C CYS A 259 8.28 -17.22 15.19
N ASP A 260 8.63 -18.44 14.74
CA ASP A 260 9.58 -18.67 13.65
C ASP A 260 8.91 -18.73 12.26
N ASP A 261 7.59 -18.61 12.23
CA ASP A 261 6.76 -18.62 11.03
C ASP A 261 5.62 -17.62 11.22
N VAL A 262 5.75 -16.44 10.62
CA VAL A 262 4.82 -15.32 10.83
C VAL A 262 4.07 -14.97 9.55
N SER A 263 2.75 -14.86 9.67
CA SER A 263 1.91 -14.32 8.62
C SER A 263 1.65 -12.83 8.83
N LEU A 264 1.86 -12.01 7.80
CA LEU A 264 1.50 -10.59 7.80
C LEU A 264 0.17 -10.37 7.07
N VAL A 265 -0.73 -9.63 7.71
CA VAL A 265 -2.05 -9.29 7.17
C VAL A 265 -2.23 -7.78 7.21
N GLY A 266 -2.78 -7.20 6.14
CA GLY A 266 -2.99 -5.76 6.09
C GLY A 266 -4.18 -5.36 5.23
N HIS A 267 -4.98 -4.39 5.70
CA HIS A 267 -6.06 -3.79 4.90
C HIS A 267 -5.73 -2.34 4.54
N SER A 268 -5.95 -1.92 3.28
CA SER A 268 -5.79 -0.52 2.86
C SER A 268 -4.38 0.01 3.11
N PHE A 269 -4.22 1.06 3.93
CA PHE A 269 -2.92 1.54 4.39
C PHE A 269 -2.15 0.52 5.22
N GLY A 270 -2.83 -0.43 5.89
CA GLY A 270 -2.19 -1.58 6.50
C GLY A 270 -1.64 -2.58 5.47
N GLY A 271 -2.29 -2.72 4.31
CA GLY A 271 -1.72 -3.48 3.20
C GLY A 271 -0.46 -2.82 2.62
N CYS A 272 -0.48 -1.48 2.55
CA CYS A 272 0.68 -0.66 2.22
C CYS A 272 1.82 -0.82 3.25
N THR A 273 1.49 -0.90 4.54
CA THR A 273 2.44 -1.17 5.63
C THR A 273 3.14 -2.50 5.43
N VAL A 274 2.38 -3.57 5.13
CA VAL A 274 2.95 -4.89 4.85
C VAL A 274 3.85 -4.87 3.62
N LEU A 275 3.40 -4.31 2.49
CA LEU A 275 4.25 -4.19 1.30
C LEU A 275 5.53 -3.37 1.54
N SER A 276 5.45 -2.33 2.38
CA SER A 276 6.60 -1.53 2.77
C SER A 276 7.60 -2.35 3.59
N ILE A 277 7.15 -3.16 4.56
CA ILE A 277 8.01 -4.08 5.33
C ILE A 277 8.72 -5.08 4.40
N LEU A 278 8.01 -5.62 3.41
CA LEU A 278 8.58 -6.61 2.49
C LEU A 278 9.65 -6.03 1.56
N SER A 279 9.60 -4.73 1.30
CA SER A 279 10.38 -4.07 0.24
C SER A 279 11.43 -3.13 0.81
N SER A 280 11.63 -3.14 2.12
CA SER A 280 12.59 -2.30 2.82
C SER A 280 13.36 -3.15 3.82
N PRO A 281 14.64 -2.85 4.08
CA PRO A 281 15.35 -3.44 5.20
C PRO A 281 14.66 -3.05 6.52
N PRO A 282 14.95 -3.76 7.64
CA PRO A 282 14.45 -3.34 8.94
C PRO A 282 14.79 -1.87 9.23
N PRO A 283 13.89 -1.09 9.86
CA PRO A 283 14.07 0.36 10.03
C PRO A 283 15.16 0.73 11.05
N SER A 284 15.72 -0.24 11.76
CA SER A 284 16.87 -0.08 12.66
C SER A 284 17.75 -1.33 12.58
N SER A 285 19.05 -1.16 12.73
CA SER A 285 20.02 -2.26 12.85
C SER A 285 19.79 -3.13 14.11
N ALA A 286 19.03 -2.63 15.08
CA ALA A 286 18.64 -3.39 16.27
C ALA A 286 17.62 -4.50 15.97
N TYR A 287 16.95 -4.46 14.80
CA TYR A 287 15.94 -5.44 14.44
C TYR A 287 16.51 -6.52 13.52
N ALA A 288 16.31 -7.78 13.93
CA ALA A 288 16.43 -8.90 13.00
C ALA A 288 15.27 -8.87 11.99
N PRO A 289 15.49 -9.32 10.74
CA PRO A 289 14.40 -9.51 9.78
C PRO A 289 13.28 -10.38 10.34
N LEU A 290 12.03 -10.05 10.03
CA LEU A 290 10.88 -10.85 10.44
C LEU A 290 10.87 -12.19 9.66
N PRO A 291 10.60 -13.34 10.32
CA PRO A 291 10.51 -14.63 9.66
C PRO A 291 9.15 -14.79 8.94
N ILE A 292 8.94 -13.98 7.91
CA ILE A 292 7.67 -13.89 7.20
C ILE A 292 7.51 -15.11 6.29
N SER A 293 6.38 -15.80 6.45
CA SER A 293 5.98 -16.91 5.58
C SER A 293 4.83 -16.51 4.67
N LYS A 294 3.75 -15.92 5.17
CA LYS A 294 2.56 -15.64 4.36
C LYS A 294 2.18 -14.17 4.42
N VAL A 295 1.67 -13.67 3.31
CA VAL A 295 1.23 -12.28 3.17
C VAL A 295 -0.20 -12.27 2.63
N LEU A 296 -1.11 -11.66 3.38
CA LEU A 296 -2.50 -11.50 3.00
C LEU A 296 -2.90 -10.04 3.01
N LEU A 297 -3.30 -9.51 1.86
CA LEU A 297 -3.64 -8.10 1.69
C LEU A 297 -5.11 -7.94 1.31
N TYR A 298 -5.81 -7.03 1.97
CA TYR A 298 -7.14 -6.59 1.58
C TYR A 298 -7.05 -5.17 1.01
N ASP A 299 -7.47 -4.95 -0.23
CA ASP A 299 -7.48 -3.61 -0.87
C ASP A 299 -6.23 -2.74 -0.59
N PRO A 300 -4.99 -3.20 -0.85
CA PRO A 300 -3.81 -2.41 -0.51
C PRO A 300 -3.82 -1.05 -1.23
N TRP A 301 -3.70 0.05 -0.47
CA TRP A 301 -3.64 1.40 -1.03
C TRP A 301 -2.20 1.76 -1.37
N LEU A 302 -1.89 1.87 -2.67
CA LEU A 302 -0.50 1.92 -3.14
C LEU A 302 0.06 3.33 -3.28
N ASP A 303 -0.77 4.39 -3.23
CA ASP A 303 -0.31 5.76 -3.47
C ASP A 303 0.86 6.19 -2.57
N PRO A 304 0.93 5.79 -1.28
CA PRO A 304 2.06 6.12 -0.41
C PRO A 304 3.39 5.39 -0.75
N LEU A 305 3.35 4.35 -1.58
CA LEU A 305 4.56 3.61 -1.98
C LEU A 305 5.24 4.28 -3.18
N PRO A 306 6.56 4.09 -3.37
CA PRO A 306 7.26 4.58 -4.57
C PRO A 306 6.72 3.94 -5.86
N SER A 307 6.97 4.60 -7.00
CA SER A 307 6.70 4.09 -8.34
C SER A 307 8.01 4.00 -9.14
N PRO A 308 8.35 2.86 -9.78
CA PRO A 308 7.56 1.62 -9.86
C PRO A 308 7.35 0.99 -8.47
N GLY A 309 6.27 0.22 -8.34
CA GLY A 309 5.82 -0.31 -7.05
C GLY A 309 6.87 -1.21 -6.36
N PRO A 310 6.70 -1.48 -5.07
CA PRO A 310 7.62 -2.32 -4.30
C PRO A 310 7.86 -3.67 -4.97
N THR A 311 9.14 -4.01 -5.17
CA THR A 311 9.58 -5.30 -5.70
C THR A 311 10.29 -6.10 -4.63
N PRO A 312 10.33 -7.45 -4.73
CA PRO A 312 11.10 -8.26 -3.82
C PRO A 312 12.57 -7.84 -3.81
N THR A 313 13.16 -7.72 -2.63
CA THR A 313 14.58 -7.47 -2.44
C THR A 313 15.37 -8.66 -2.98
N THR A 314 15.90 -8.56 -4.21
CA THR A 314 16.87 -9.51 -4.73
C THR A 314 18.15 -9.41 -3.91
N SER A 315 18.62 -10.50 -3.32
CA SER A 315 19.82 -10.54 -2.47
C SER A 315 21.15 -10.37 -3.25
N SER A 316 21.17 -9.57 -4.32
CA SER A 316 22.36 -9.28 -5.12
C SER A 316 23.00 -7.93 -4.77
N ALA A 317 22.47 -7.17 -3.82
CA ALA A 317 22.99 -5.85 -3.43
C ALA A 317 23.98 -5.89 -2.23
N THR A 318 24.46 -7.08 -1.83
CA THR A 318 25.48 -7.24 -0.78
C THR A 318 26.85 -7.72 -1.29
N SER A 319 27.07 -7.83 -2.61
CA SER A 319 28.33 -8.34 -3.17
C SER A 319 29.19 -7.29 -3.89
N SER A 320 29.30 -6.08 -3.35
CA SER A 320 30.35 -5.14 -3.77
C SER A 320 31.04 -4.57 -2.54
N LEU A 321 31.69 -5.44 -1.75
CA LEU A 321 32.77 -5.14 -0.80
C LEU A 321 33.25 -6.46 -0.19
N SER A 322 34.10 -7.20 -0.92
CA SER A 322 35.21 -8.06 -0.43
C SER A 322 35.55 -9.14 -1.46
N GLU A 323 36.65 -8.93 -2.18
CA GLU A 323 37.42 -10.03 -2.76
C GLU A 323 38.20 -10.74 -1.64
N ALA A 324 38.07 -12.06 -1.51
CA ALA A 324 39.19 -13.02 -1.57
C ALA A 324 38.80 -14.42 -1.09
N SER A 325 39.14 -15.41 -1.92
CA SER A 325 39.55 -16.78 -1.61
C SER A 325 38.54 -17.92 -1.34
N THR A 326 38.71 -18.94 -2.19
CA THR A 326 38.61 -20.40 -2.01
C THR A 326 37.26 -21.14 -2.03
N SER A 327 37.15 -21.91 -3.12
CA SER A 327 36.45 -23.19 -3.38
C SER A 327 35.83 -23.95 -2.20
N GLU A 328 34.52 -24.21 -2.30
CA GLU A 328 33.93 -25.56 -2.32
C GLU A 328 32.44 -25.46 -2.72
N SER A 329 32.01 -26.33 -3.64
CA SER A 329 30.66 -26.36 -4.20
C SER A 329 29.67 -27.03 -3.25
N VAL A 330 28.74 -26.26 -2.69
CA VAL A 330 27.58 -26.77 -1.94
C VAL A 330 26.33 -26.65 -2.84
N PRO A 331 25.38 -27.61 -2.86
CA PRO A 331 24.26 -27.62 -3.79
C PRO A 331 23.32 -26.43 -3.57
N LEU A 332 22.89 -25.82 -4.67
CA LEU A 332 22.01 -24.66 -4.73
C LEU A 332 20.55 -25.05 -4.39
N SER A 333 20.24 -25.32 -3.12
CA SER A 333 18.85 -25.62 -2.70
C SER A 333 18.46 -25.12 -1.31
N VAL A 334 19.13 -24.11 -0.76
CA VAL A 334 18.68 -23.48 0.50
C VAL A 334 18.39 -22.00 0.26
N LEU A 335 17.10 -21.76 -0.01
CA LEU A 335 16.44 -20.46 -0.02
C LEU A 335 16.54 -19.76 1.35
N LYS A 336 16.88 -18.46 1.27
CA LYS A 336 16.50 -17.29 2.11
C LYS A 336 17.63 -16.63 2.91
N PRO A 337 17.75 -15.29 2.75
CA PRO A 337 17.55 -14.44 3.92
C PRO A 337 16.51 -13.32 3.78
N ASN A 338 15.98 -12.97 2.59
CA ASN A 338 14.99 -11.87 2.45
C ASN A 338 14.04 -11.96 1.22
N GLY A 339 13.74 -13.16 0.73
CA GLY A 339 12.74 -13.37 -0.33
C GLY A 339 11.62 -14.28 0.15
N LEU A 340 10.37 -13.80 0.15
CA LEU A 340 9.21 -14.69 0.21
C LEU A 340 9.33 -15.70 -0.95
N PRO A 341 9.06 -17.00 -0.73
CA PRO A 341 8.84 -17.91 -1.85
C PRO A 341 7.73 -17.31 -2.70
N SER A 342 7.87 -17.39 -4.02
CA SER A 342 6.98 -16.80 -5.03
C SER A 342 5.49 -17.20 -4.93
N GLU A 343 5.10 -18.00 -3.94
CA GLU A 343 3.77 -18.62 -3.81
C GLU A 343 3.00 -18.20 -2.54
N GLN A 344 3.51 -17.27 -1.72
CA GLN A 344 2.95 -16.98 -0.39
C GLN A 344 2.34 -15.57 -0.21
N MET A 345 1.90 -14.91 -1.29
CA MET A 345 1.10 -13.68 -1.23
C MET A 345 -0.32 -13.94 -1.75
N LEU A 346 -1.34 -13.48 -1.04
CA LEU A 346 -2.72 -13.39 -1.49
C LEU A 346 -3.23 -11.97 -1.35
N VAL A 347 -3.85 -11.44 -2.40
CA VAL A 347 -4.57 -10.18 -2.39
C VAL A 347 -6.04 -10.44 -2.61
N ILE A 348 -6.88 -10.05 -1.65
CA ILE A 348 -8.34 -10.05 -1.75
C ILE A 348 -8.78 -8.60 -1.96
N ASN A 349 -9.06 -8.25 -3.21
CA ASN A 349 -9.44 -6.93 -3.65
C ASN A 349 -10.97 -6.79 -3.72
N SER A 350 -11.45 -5.57 -3.55
CA SER A 350 -12.84 -5.21 -3.69
C SER A 350 -13.15 -4.91 -5.14
N GLN A 351 -14.43 -5.01 -5.48
CA GLN A 351 -14.90 -4.61 -6.80
C GLN A 351 -14.59 -3.14 -7.10
N VAL A 352 -14.73 -2.25 -6.10
CA VAL A 352 -14.49 -0.81 -6.28
C VAL A 352 -13.01 -0.53 -6.57
N PHE A 353 -12.11 -1.18 -5.85
CA PHE A 353 -10.67 -1.05 -6.10
C PHE A 353 -10.27 -1.67 -7.44
N SER A 354 -10.88 -2.79 -7.82
CA SER A 354 -10.60 -3.45 -9.10
C SER A 354 -11.07 -2.65 -10.32
N LEU A 355 -12.15 -1.87 -10.17
CA LEU A 355 -12.65 -0.94 -11.20
C LEU A 355 -11.88 0.40 -11.22
N TRP A 356 -10.93 0.62 -10.31
CA TRP A 356 -10.02 1.77 -10.38
C TRP A 356 -8.82 1.43 -11.24
N ASN A 357 -9.01 1.48 -12.57
CA ASN A 357 -8.06 0.94 -13.56
C ASN A 357 -6.59 1.30 -13.31
N VAL A 358 -6.28 2.57 -13.02
CA VAL A 358 -4.88 3.01 -12.78
C VAL A 358 -4.28 2.34 -11.54
N HIS A 359 -5.03 2.29 -10.43
CA HIS A 359 -4.58 1.64 -9.20
C HIS A 359 -4.53 0.13 -9.36
N PHE A 360 -5.55 -0.49 -9.96
CA PHE A 360 -5.61 -1.93 -10.17
C PHE A 360 -4.48 -2.43 -11.07
N THR A 361 -4.11 -1.67 -12.11
CA THR A 361 -2.96 -1.99 -12.97
C THR A 361 -1.67 -1.99 -12.17
N ARG A 362 -1.44 -0.93 -11.38
CA ARG A 362 -0.28 -0.82 -10.50
C ARG A 362 -0.25 -1.97 -9.48
N LEU A 363 -1.40 -2.33 -8.92
CA LEU A 363 -1.51 -3.46 -8.01
C LEU A 363 -1.20 -4.78 -8.68
N ALA A 364 -1.73 -5.03 -9.87
CA ALA A 364 -1.45 -6.23 -10.62
C ALA A 364 0.05 -6.35 -10.97
N GLU A 365 0.71 -5.24 -11.33
CA GLU A 365 2.17 -5.20 -11.55
C GLU A 365 2.95 -5.51 -10.27
N VAL A 366 2.58 -4.93 -9.13
CA VAL A 366 3.19 -5.24 -7.84
C VAL A 366 2.99 -6.72 -7.53
N VAL A 367 1.76 -7.21 -7.51
CA VAL A 367 1.47 -8.63 -7.19
C VAL A 367 2.21 -9.56 -8.15
N LYS A 368 2.31 -9.24 -9.44
CA LYS A 368 3.10 -10.02 -10.41
C LYS A 368 4.58 -10.11 -10.08
N ALA A 369 5.16 -9.07 -9.48
CA ALA A 369 6.55 -9.11 -9.02
C ALA A 369 6.75 -10.06 -7.84
N TRP A 370 5.72 -10.26 -7.00
CA TRP A 370 5.77 -11.12 -5.81
C TRP A 370 5.23 -12.55 -6.05
N GLU A 371 4.25 -12.69 -6.95
CA GLU A 371 3.50 -13.91 -7.24
C GLU A 371 3.33 -14.03 -8.76
N PRO A 372 4.34 -14.47 -9.51
CA PRO A 372 4.35 -14.41 -10.97
C PRO A 372 3.35 -15.36 -11.66
N GLN A 373 2.68 -16.27 -10.94
CA GLN A 373 1.74 -17.23 -11.53
C GLN A 373 0.33 -16.64 -11.69
N GLY A 374 0.01 -15.53 -11.03
CA GLY A 374 -1.20 -14.75 -11.27
C GLY A 374 -2.47 -15.39 -10.78
N ARG A 375 -2.35 -16.24 -9.75
CA ARG A 375 -3.49 -16.96 -9.19
C ARG A 375 -3.94 -16.38 -7.87
N ARG A 376 -3.28 -15.33 -7.38
CA ARG A 376 -3.46 -14.84 -6.02
C ARG A 376 -3.88 -13.37 -5.91
N LEU A 377 -4.41 -12.77 -6.99
CA LEU A 377 -5.18 -11.53 -6.92
C LEU A 377 -6.64 -11.84 -7.18
N LEU A 378 -7.45 -11.84 -6.13
CA LEU A 378 -8.88 -12.16 -6.18
C LEU A 378 -9.71 -10.89 -6.05
N THR A 379 -10.82 -10.80 -6.77
CA THR A 379 -11.81 -9.73 -6.61
C THR A 379 -13.13 -10.28 -6.10
N LEU A 380 -13.68 -9.73 -5.02
CA LEU A 380 -15.01 -10.13 -4.51
C LEU A 380 -16.11 -9.26 -5.15
N ILE A 381 -17.04 -9.87 -5.88
CA ILE A 381 -18.11 -9.13 -6.57
C ILE A 381 -19.10 -8.54 -5.56
N GLY A 382 -19.50 -7.30 -5.80
CA GLY A 382 -20.41 -6.54 -4.92
C GLY A 382 -19.74 -5.90 -3.69
N SER A 383 -18.45 -6.15 -3.47
CA SER A 383 -17.71 -5.58 -2.35
C SER A 383 -17.31 -4.13 -2.55
N LYS A 384 -17.17 -3.42 -1.43
CA LYS A 384 -16.63 -2.07 -1.33
C LYS A 384 -15.37 -2.12 -0.47
N HIS A 385 -14.63 -1.02 -0.43
CA HIS A 385 -13.44 -0.93 0.41
C HIS A 385 -13.67 -1.31 1.87
N ALA A 386 -14.76 -0.81 2.48
CA ALA A 386 -15.08 -1.13 3.87
C ALA A 386 -15.55 -2.58 4.09
N SER A 387 -15.80 -3.39 3.04
CA SER A 387 -16.29 -4.77 3.17
C SER A 387 -15.36 -5.69 3.96
N PHE A 388 -14.08 -5.33 4.06
CA PHE A 388 -13.05 -6.07 4.80
C PHE A 388 -12.87 -5.56 6.24
N SER A 389 -13.87 -4.89 6.81
CA SER A 389 -13.85 -4.35 8.17
C SER A 389 -15.19 -4.59 8.86
N ASP A 390 -15.26 -4.31 10.17
CA ASP A 390 -16.49 -4.51 10.94
C ASP A 390 -17.60 -3.51 10.58
N PHE A 391 -17.25 -2.35 9.98
CA PHE A 391 -18.19 -1.24 9.74
C PHE A 391 -19.48 -1.64 9.00
N PRO A 392 -19.44 -2.43 7.90
CA PRO A 392 -20.66 -2.81 7.17
C PRO A 392 -21.51 -3.87 7.88
N VAL A 393 -21.00 -4.50 8.95
CA VAL A 393 -21.69 -5.55 9.71
C VAL A 393 -22.06 -5.15 11.13
N LEU A 394 -21.89 -3.88 11.50
CA LEU A 394 -22.38 -3.33 12.76
C LEU A 394 -23.92 -3.49 12.84
N PRO A 395 -24.50 -3.85 14.01
CA PRO A 395 -25.87 -4.36 14.08
C PRO A 395 -26.98 -3.45 13.52
N VAL A 396 -26.77 -2.12 13.48
CA VAL A 396 -27.75 -1.13 12.98
C VAL A 396 -27.67 -0.92 11.47
N VAL A 397 -26.50 -1.13 10.86
CA VAL A 397 -26.25 -0.91 9.43
C VAL A 397 -26.01 -2.21 8.66
N ARG A 398 -26.02 -3.35 9.36
CA ARG A 398 -25.73 -4.67 8.81
C ARG A 398 -26.71 -5.04 7.70
N THR A 399 -26.16 -5.46 6.57
CA THR A 399 -26.92 -6.00 5.44
C THR A 399 -26.52 -7.45 5.17
N LYS A 400 -27.40 -8.23 4.53
CA LYS A 400 -27.08 -9.60 4.08
C LYS A 400 -25.84 -9.62 3.15
N PRO A 401 -25.75 -8.76 2.10
CA PRO A 401 -24.55 -8.63 1.28
C PRO A 401 -23.26 -8.41 2.08
N ALA A 402 -23.26 -7.50 3.06
CA ALA A 402 -22.08 -7.22 3.87
C ALA A 402 -21.63 -8.45 4.68
N THR A 403 -22.60 -9.21 5.19
CA THR A 403 -22.36 -10.45 5.94
C THR A 403 -21.75 -11.52 5.04
N THR A 404 -22.36 -11.76 3.87
CA THR A 404 -21.83 -12.71 2.87
C THR A 404 -20.39 -12.38 2.47
N LEU A 405 -20.09 -11.10 2.25
CA LEU A 405 -18.77 -10.67 1.81
C LEU A 405 -17.68 -10.82 2.87
N ILE A 406 -17.95 -10.48 4.13
CA ILE A 406 -16.96 -10.64 5.20
C ILE A 406 -16.73 -12.12 5.53
N ASP A 407 -17.79 -12.95 5.46
CA ASP A 407 -17.68 -14.40 5.69
C ASP A 407 -16.88 -15.07 4.55
N LEU A 408 -17.09 -14.64 3.31
CA LEU A 408 -16.31 -15.07 2.16
C LEU A 408 -14.84 -14.63 2.29
N ALA A 409 -14.59 -13.37 2.68
CA ALA A 409 -13.24 -12.88 2.93
C ALA A 409 -12.55 -13.71 4.01
N ALA A 410 -13.22 -14.00 5.14
CA ALA A 410 -12.70 -14.87 6.19
C ALA A 410 -12.39 -16.28 5.67
N THR A 411 -13.32 -16.90 4.92
CA THR A 411 -13.15 -18.24 4.33
C THR A 411 -11.91 -18.32 3.44
N LEU A 412 -11.75 -17.38 2.50
CA LEU A 412 -10.58 -17.33 1.61
C LEU A 412 -9.28 -17.08 2.37
N SER A 413 -9.33 -16.24 3.41
CA SER A 413 -8.19 -15.92 4.27
C SER A 413 -7.71 -17.15 5.04
N LEU A 414 -8.64 -17.88 5.67
CA LEU A 414 -8.35 -19.11 6.38
C LEU A 414 -7.79 -20.17 5.43
N ALA A 415 -8.42 -20.37 4.28
CA ALA A 415 -7.96 -21.32 3.28
C ALA A 415 -6.51 -21.01 2.81
N PHE A 416 -6.18 -19.74 2.62
CA PHE A 416 -4.81 -19.34 2.29
C PHE A 416 -3.82 -19.56 3.45
N LEU A 417 -4.18 -19.13 4.66
CA LEU A 417 -3.35 -19.30 5.85
C LEU A 417 -3.16 -20.78 6.22
N ASP A 418 -4.07 -21.66 5.82
CA ASP A 418 -4.00 -23.11 6.05
C ASP A 418 -3.45 -23.89 4.84
N GLY A 419 -3.17 -23.21 3.72
CA GLY A 419 -2.59 -23.85 2.51
C GLY A 419 -3.59 -24.65 1.67
N THR A 420 -4.89 -24.40 1.83
CA THR A 420 -6.01 -25.08 1.15
C THR A 420 -6.78 -24.15 0.20
N LEU A 421 -6.18 -23.02 -0.19
CA LEU A 421 -6.83 -22.00 -1.04
C LEU A 421 -7.30 -22.57 -2.37
N ASP A 422 -6.46 -23.32 -3.08
CA ASP A 422 -6.80 -23.86 -4.41
C ASP A 422 -8.02 -24.80 -4.34
N ALA A 423 -8.02 -25.74 -3.39
CA ALA A 423 -9.15 -26.63 -3.14
C ALA A 423 -10.42 -25.89 -2.70
N THR A 424 -10.27 -24.74 -2.03
CA THR A 424 -11.39 -23.89 -1.63
C THR A 424 -11.96 -23.13 -2.82
N LEU A 425 -11.11 -22.59 -3.69
CA LEU A 425 -11.52 -21.88 -4.90
C LEU A 425 -12.27 -22.78 -5.88
N GLU A 426 -11.93 -24.07 -5.97
CA GLU A 426 -12.68 -25.05 -6.77
C GLU A 426 -14.15 -25.22 -6.33
N ARG A 427 -14.45 -24.90 -5.06
CA ARG A 427 -15.80 -25.03 -4.48
C ARG A 427 -16.60 -23.74 -4.49
N ILE A 428 -15.94 -22.61 -4.75
CA ILE A 428 -16.57 -21.29 -4.76
C ILE A 428 -16.89 -20.90 -6.20
N PRO A 429 -18.08 -20.31 -6.48
CA PRO A 429 -18.40 -19.81 -7.81
C PRO A 429 -17.38 -18.77 -8.27
N THR A 430 -16.55 -19.13 -9.27
CA THR A 430 -15.63 -18.21 -9.91
C THR A 430 -16.23 -17.64 -11.21
N LYS A 431 -16.06 -16.34 -11.45
CA LYS A 431 -16.46 -15.66 -12.69
C LYS A 431 -15.23 -15.10 -13.42
N LYS A 432 -15.36 -14.89 -14.73
CA LYS A 432 -14.39 -14.10 -15.51
C LYS A 432 -14.62 -12.62 -15.24
N PHE A 433 -13.55 -11.83 -15.32
CA PHE A 433 -13.65 -10.38 -15.19
C PHE A 433 -14.34 -9.77 -16.43
N GLU A 434 -15.57 -9.34 -16.24
CA GLU A 434 -16.36 -8.66 -17.26
C GLU A 434 -17.03 -7.41 -16.66
N GLU A 435 -16.83 -6.25 -17.27
CA GLU A 435 -17.40 -4.99 -16.81
C GLU A 435 -18.75 -4.72 -17.48
N LYS A 436 -19.73 -4.28 -16.69
CA LYS A 436 -21.02 -3.79 -17.17
C LYS A 436 -21.24 -2.34 -16.76
N ILE A 437 -21.72 -1.52 -17.70
CA ILE A 437 -22.17 -0.15 -17.41
C ILE A 437 -23.59 -0.21 -16.84
N ILE A 438 -23.78 0.33 -15.64
CA ILE A 438 -25.05 0.33 -14.90
C ILE A 438 -25.66 1.71 -14.75
N GLY A 439 -25.11 2.72 -15.44
CA GLY A 439 -25.64 4.08 -15.45
C GLY A 439 -24.54 5.12 -15.58
N LYS A 440 -24.83 6.36 -15.15
CA LYS A 440 -23.88 7.47 -15.09
C LYS A 440 -23.71 7.95 -13.64
N ARG A 441 -22.50 8.35 -13.28
CA ARG A 441 -22.16 9.02 -12.03
C ARG A 441 -22.61 10.49 -12.10
N LYS A 442 -22.56 11.19 -10.95
CA LYS A 442 -22.93 12.63 -10.86
C LYS A 442 -22.08 13.53 -11.78
N ASP A 443 -20.86 13.10 -12.09
CA ASP A 443 -19.91 13.77 -12.99
C ASP A 443 -20.10 13.39 -14.48
N GLY A 444 -21.19 12.67 -14.82
CA GLY A 444 -21.49 12.22 -16.18
C GLY A 444 -20.71 10.99 -16.65
N ARG A 445 -19.70 10.53 -15.90
CA ARG A 445 -18.90 9.34 -16.28
C ARG A 445 -19.71 8.05 -16.11
N PRO A 446 -19.47 7.00 -16.92
CA PRO A 446 -20.18 5.74 -16.76
C PRO A 446 -19.92 5.12 -15.39
N LYS A 447 -20.99 4.74 -14.70
CA LYS A 447 -20.94 3.92 -13.49
C LYS A 447 -20.83 2.45 -13.92
N ARG A 448 -19.79 1.77 -13.45
CA ARG A 448 -19.47 0.40 -13.83
C ARG A 448 -19.62 -0.56 -12.66
N THR A 449 -19.87 -1.82 -12.96
CA THR A 449 -19.87 -2.96 -12.05
C THR A 449 -19.17 -4.13 -12.75
N ILE A 450 -18.76 -5.15 -11.99
CA ILE A 450 -18.36 -6.43 -12.55
C ILE A 450 -19.62 -7.30 -12.70
N VAL A 451 -19.70 -8.09 -13.77
CA VAL A 451 -20.80 -9.05 -14.02
C VAL A 451 -20.69 -10.22 -13.05
N GLY A 452 -21.78 -10.51 -12.34
CA GLY A 452 -21.91 -11.61 -11.40
C GLY A 452 -22.73 -11.21 -10.18
N ASP A 453 -22.87 -12.14 -9.25
CA ASP A 453 -23.67 -11.97 -8.04
C ASP A 453 -22.79 -11.61 -6.82
N VAL A 454 -23.41 -11.03 -5.79
CA VAL A 454 -22.69 -10.70 -4.55
C VAL A 454 -22.14 -11.99 -3.92
N GLY A 455 -20.83 -12.03 -3.72
CA GLY A 455 -20.15 -13.21 -3.17
C GLY A 455 -19.51 -14.11 -4.25
N ASP A 456 -19.69 -13.82 -5.53
CA ASP A 456 -18.87 -14.43 -6.58
C ASP A 456 -17.42 -13.94 -6.47
N VAL A 457 -16.47 -14.81 -6.81
CA VAL A 457 -15.02 -14.50 -6.82
C VAL A 457 -14.53 -14.39 -8.26
N VAL A 458 -13.73 -13.37 -8.55
CA VAL A 458 -13.02 -13.24 -9.83
C VAL A 458 -11.52 -13.38 -9.57
N PRO A 459 -10.92 -14.53 -9.92
CA PRO A 459 -9.47 -14.64 -10.00
C PRO A 459 -8.97 -13.71 -11.12
N CYS A 460 -8.00 -12.86 -10.83
CA CYS A 460 -7.36 -12.03 -11.84
C CYS A 460 -6.40 -12.89 -12.64
N ALA A 461 -6.76 -13.30 -13.85
CA ALA A 461 -5.77 -13.79 -14.82
C ALA A 461 -4.96 -12.61 -15.33
N TYR A 462 -3.64 -12.74 -15.43
CA TYR A 462 -2.77 -11.69 -15.97
C TYR A 462 -3.11 -11.26 -17.40
N ASP A 463 -3.97 -11.99 -18.10
CA ASP A 463 -4.64 -11.58 -19.34
C ASP A 463 -5.40 -10.24 -19.19
N LEU A 464 -5.73 -9.82 -17.95
CA LEU A 464 -6.28 -8.48 -17.67
C LEU A 464 -5.22 -7.37 -17.75
N LEU A 465 -3.93 -7.66 -17.58
CA LEU A 465 -2.85 -6.71 -17.89
C LEU A 465 -2.79 -6.44 -19.40
N GLU A 466 -3.14 -7.42 -20.24
CA GLU A 466 -3.28 -7.20 -21.68
C GLU A 466 -4.47 -6.28 -22.01
N ARG A 467 -5.48 -6.15 -21.12
CA ARG A 467 -6.58 -5.19 -21.28
C ARG A 467 -6.24 -3.76 -20.83
N VAL A 468 -5.10 -3.56 -20.17
CA VAL A 468 -4.52 -2.22 -19.89
C VAL A 468 -3.24 -2.03 -20.70
N THR A 469 -3.20 -2.56 -21.93
CA THR A 469 -2.24 -2.09 -22.91
C THR A 469 -2.52 -0.63 -23.22
N MET A 470 -1.76 0.27 -22.60
CA MET A 470 -1.54 1.59 -23.20
C MET A 470 -0.88 1.32 -24.55
N ASN A 471 -1.60 1.61 -25.63
CA ASN A 471 -1.10 1.36 -26.97
C ASN A 471 -0.20 2.53 -27.37
N ILE A 472 1.09 2.25 -27.58
CA ILE A 472 2.03 3.23 -28.12
C ILE A 472 2.20 2.93 -29.60
N ARG A 473 1.92 3.91 -30.44
CA ARG A 473 1.96 3.76 -31.89
C ARG A 473 2.31 5.09 -32.59
N PRO A 474 2.76 5.05 -33.85
CA PRO A 474 2.95 6.26 -34.65
C PRO A 474 1.68 7.12 -34.73
N VAL A 475 1.88 8.43 -34.84
CA VAL A 475 0.81 9.43 -35.01
C VAL A 475 0.08 9.22 -36.34
N ARG A 476 -1.24 9.34 -36.31
CA ARG A 476 -2.10 9.47 -37.49
C ARG A 476 -2.67 10.89 -37.56
N VAL A 477 -3.09 11.32 -38.74
CA VAL A 477 -3.71 12.65 -38.94
C VAL A 477 -4.95 12.82 -38.05
N ASP A 478 -5.72 11.75 -37.84
CA ASP A 478 -6.91 11.75 -36.99
C ASP A 478 -6.60 11.94 -35.49
N ASP A 479 -5.35 11.72 -35.06
CA ASP A 479 -4.94 11.88 -33.67
C ASP A 479 -4.58 13.34 -33.33
N LEU A 480 -4.31 14.19 -34.33
CA LEU A 480 -3.79 15.54 -34.12
C LEU A 480 -4.71 16.41 -33.23
N PRO A 481 -6.06 16.37 -33.37
CA PRO A 481 -6.94 17.07 -32.43
C PRO A 481 -6.78 16.57 -30.98
N GLY A 482 -6.59 15.26 -30.79
CA GLY A 482 -6.35 14.66 -29.48
C GLY A 482 -5.00 15.06 -28.88
N MET A 483 -3.95 15.12 -29.70
CA MET A 483 -2.64 15.64 -29.30
C MET A 483 -2.72 17.10 -28.88
N GLN A 484 -3.39 17.95 -29.68
CA GLN A 484 -3.56 19.36 -29.37
C GLN A 484 -4.35 19.56 -28.06
N ALA A 485 -5.42 18.78 -27.84
CA ALA A 485 -6.18 18.81 -26.60
C ALA A 485 -5.34 18.35 -25.38
N CYS A 486 -4.46 17.36 -25.57
CA CYS A 486 -3.51 16.94 -24.54
C CYS A 486 -2.48 18.03 -24.24
N ASN A 487 -2.01 18.78 -25.25
CA ASN A 487 -1.08 19.88 -25.05
C ASN A 487 -1.70 21.02 -24.23
N LEU A 488 -2.89 21.48 -24.63
CA LEU A 488 -3.64 22.56 -23.98
C LEU A 488 -3.89 22.32 -22.47
N GLN A 489 -3.95 21.07 -22.04
CA GLN A 489 -4.15 20.70 -20.64
C GLN A 489 -2.86 20.63 -19.81
N ASN A 490 -1.69 20.68 -20.45
CA ASN A 490 -0.42 20.32 -19.84
C ASN A 490 0.68 21.37 -20.00
N LEU A 491 0.81 22.02 -21.16
CA LEU A 491 1.89 22.97 -21.44
C LEU A 491 1.32 24.35 -21.81
N PRO A 492 1.96 25.43 -21.35
CA PRO A 492 1.64 26.78 -21.81
C PRO A 492 2.03 27.01 -23.28
N GLU A 493 3.05 26.31 -23.79
CA GLU A 493 3.49 26.38 -25.19
C GLU A 493 2.56 25.60 -26.12
N ASN A 494 1.67 26.34 -26.79
CA ASN A 494 0.67 25.78 -27.68
C ASN A 494 0.97 26.09 -29.15
N TYR A 495 0.72 25.12 -30.02
CA TYR A 495 0.96 25.23 -31.45
C TYR A 495 -0.35 25.23 -32.25
N THR A 496 -0.33 25.87 -33.41
CA THR A 496 -1.44 25.80 -34.37
C THR A 496 -1.50 24.41 -35.00
N MET A 497 -2.69 23.99 -35.47
CA MET A 497 -2.86 22.68 -36.12
C MET A 497 -1.94 22.51 -37.34
N LYS A 498 -1.66 23.61 -38.06
CA LYS A 498 -0.69 23.64 -39.16
C LYS A 498 0.68 23.09 -38.75
N TYR A 499 1.14 23.40 -37.54
CA TYR A 499 2.45 22.99 -37.07
C TYR A 499 2.51 21.49 -36.73
N TYR A 500 1.45 20.95 -36.12
CA TYR A 500 1.31 19.50 -35.91
C TYR A 500 1.26 18.75 -37.25
N LEU A 501 0.47 19.25 -38.20
CA LEU A 501 0.33 18.65 -39.52
C LEU A 501 1.66 18.66 -40.29
N TYR A 502 2.42 19.75 -40.22
CA TYR A 502 3.76 19.83 -40.82
C TYR A 502 4.68 18.72 -40.30
N HIS A 503 4.77 18.52 -38.97
CA HIS A 503 5.59 17.43 -38.40
C HIS A 503 5.11 16.05 -38.86
N ALA A 504 3.79 15.81 -38.81
CA ALA A 504 3.21 14.51 -39.17
C ALA A 504 3.39 14.16 -40.66
N MET A 505 3.45 15.15 -41.55
CA MET A 505 3.65 14.93 -42.98
C MET A 505 5.12 14.85 -43.38
N THR A 506 5.99 15.66 -42.77
CA THR A 506 7.42 15.70 -43.12
C THR A 506 8.20 14.52 -42.51
N TRP A 507 7.91 14.18 -41.24
CA TRP A 507 8.60 13.09 -40.52
C TRP A 507 7.60 12.14 -39.84
N PRO A 508 6.79 11.39 -40.62
CA PRO A 508 5.69 10.57 -40.09
C PRO A 508 6.16 9.49 -39.09
N SER A 509 7.42 9.06 -39.16
CA SER A 509 7.96 7.98 -38.33
C SER A 509 8.52 8.44 -36.98
N LEU A 510 8.61 9.76 -36.73
CA LEU A 510 9.26 10.29 -35.53
C LEU A 510 8.31 10.59 -34.37
N SER A 511 7.03 10.80 -34.66
CA SER A 511 6.04 11.19 -33.67
C SER A 511 5.14 10.03 -33.28
N TYR A 512 4.88 9.87 -31.98
CA TYR A 512 4.10 8.76 -31.42
C TYR A 512 3.01 9.27 -30.48
N VAL A 513 1.93 8.50 -30.36
CA VAL A 513 0.88 8.70 -29.35
C VAL A 513 0.81 7.53 -28.38
N ALA A 514 0.40 7.83 -27.15
CA ALA A 514 -0.07 6.85 -26.18
C ALA A 514 -1.59 6.94 -26.11
N GLU A 515 -2.25 5.84 -26.43
CA GLU A 515 -3.69 5.68 -26.51
C GLU A 515 -4.19 4.79 -25.35
N ASP A 516 -5.23 5.25 -24.64
CA ASP A 516 -5.90 4.42 -23.65
C ASP A 516 -6.81 3.37 -24.30
N HIS A 517 -7.29 2.43 -23.50
CA HIS A 517 -8.16 1.34 -23.95
C HIS A 517 -9.52 1.79 -24.55
N LYS A 518 -9.82 3.10 -24.60
CA LYS A 518 -11.03 3.68 -25.21
C LYS A 518 -10.72 4.46 -26.49
N GLY A 519 -9.49 4.41 -26.97
CA GLY A 519 -9.09 5.18 -28.14
C GLY A 519 -8.73 6.62 -27.86
N ARG A 520 -8.62 7.04 -26.59
CA ARG A 520 -8.30 8.43 -26.26
C ARG A 520 -6.80 8.61 -26.19
N ILE A 521 -6.31 9.69 -26.82
CA ILE A 521 -4.91 10.11 -26.69
C ILE A 521 -4.68 10.64 -25.27
N VAL A 522 -3.82 9.96 -24.52
CA VAL A 522 -3.46 10.31 -23.13
C VAL A 522 -2.04 10.83 -22.99
N GLY A 523 -1.26 10.73 -24.07
CA GLY A 523 0.01 11.39 -24.21
C GLY A 523 0.55 11.29 -25.64
N TYR A 524 1.54 12.11 -25.96
CA TYR A 524 2.19 12.10 -27.27
C TYR A 524 3.63 12.61 -27.17
N ILE A 525 4.42 12.27 -28.19
CA ILE A 525 5.69 12.90 -28.52
C ILE A 525 5.61 13.41 -29.96
N LEU A 526 6.00 14.66 -30.15
CA LEU A 526 6.10 15.35 -31.43
C LEU A 526 7.58 15.66 -31.67
N ALA A 527 8.11 15.17 -32.77
CA ALA A 527 9.53 15.30 -33.08
C ALA A 527 9.75 15.50 -34.59
N LYS A 528 10.90 16.09 -34.92
CA LYS A 528 11.36 16.38 -36.28
C LYS A 528 12.84 16.02 -36.45
N MET A 529 13.32 15.99 -37.69
CA MET A 529 14.74 16.18 -37.96
C MET A 529 15.04 17.67 -37.99
N ASP A 530 16.23 18.05 -37.53
CA ASP A 530 16.67 19.43 -37.70
C ASP A 530 17.23 19.66 -39.11
N GLU A 531 16.93 20.82 -39.67
CA GLU A 531 17.31 21.23 -41.03
C GLU A 531 18.20 22.49 -41.00
N GLU A 532 18.45 23.09 -39.82
CA GLU A 532 19.07 24.42 -39.69
C GLU A 532 20.60 24.48 -39.90
N GLY A 533 21.22 23.44 -40.47
CA GLY A 533 22.68 23.33 -40.58
C GLY A 533 23.29 23.27 -41.99
N GLY A 534 22.49 23.26 -43.06
CA GLY A 534 22.99 23.05 -44.43
C GLY A 534 23.46 21.61 -44.70
N GLU A 535 24.03 21.34 -45.88
CA GLU A 535 24.39 19.97 -46.33
C GLU A 535 25.52 19.31 -45.50
N ASP A 536 26.32 20.10 -44.78
CA ASP A 536 27.48 19.61 -44.00
C ASP A 536 27.17 19.37 -42.51
N ALA A 537 25.95 19.67 -42.04
CA ALA A 537 25.59 19.48 -40.65
C ALA A 537 25.28 18.01 -40.32
N GLU A 538 25.75 17.59 -39.15
CA GLU A 538 25.48 16.26 -38.63
C GLU A 538 23.95 16.05 -38.47
N PRO A 539 23.35 15.05 -39.16
CA PRO A 539 21.92 14.80 -39.07
C PRO A 539 21.53 14.50 -37.63
N HIS A 540 20.51 15.20 -37.13
CA HIS A 540 20.06 15.00 -35.77
C HIS A 540 18.56 15.23 -35.61
N GLY A 541 17.98 14.51 -34.65
CA GLY A 541 16.58 14.66 -34.29
C GLY A 541 16.37 15.75 -33.27
N HIS A 542 15.20 16.37 -33.29
CA HIS A 542 14.77 17.35 -32.30
C HIS A 542 13.40 16.98 -31.74
N VAL A 543 13.30 16.89 -30.40
CA VAL A 543 12.02 16.68 -29.72
C VAL A 543 11.34 18.01 -29.49
N THR A 544 10.37 18.32 -30.35
CA THR A 544 9.58 19.56 -30.31
C THR A 544 8.68 19.63 -29.08
N SER A 545 8.00 18.53 -28.73
CA SER A 545 7.05 18.52 -27.61
C SER A 545 6.79 17.11 -27.11
N ILE A 546 6.73 16.93 -25.80
CA ILE A 546 6.23 15.70 -25.17
C ILE A 546 5.26 16.05 -24.07
N SER A 547 4.10 15.39 -24.05
CA SER A 547 3.04 15.71 -23.12
C SER A 547 2.29 14.46 -22.72
N ILE A 548 2.10 14.27 -21.41
CA ILE A 548 1.29 13.19 -20.83
C ILE A 548 0.26 13.83 -19.90
N LEU A 549 -1.02 13.49 -20.08
CA LEU A 549 -2.10 13.89 -19.17
C LEU A 549 -1.73 13.57 -17.72
N ARG A 550 -1.98 14.50 -16.81
CA ARG A 550 -1.58 14.38 -15.39
C ARG A 550 -2.04 13.06 -14.75
N SER A 551 -3.24 12.57 -15.08
CA SER A 551 -3.78 11.31 -14.55
C SER A 551 -3.13 10.03 -15.10
N TYR A 552 -2.28 10.13 -16.13
CA TYR A 552 -1.57 9.02 -16.77
C TYR A 552 -0.03 9.14 -16.66
N ARG A 553 0.45 10.11 -15.86
CA ARG A 553 1.88 10.23 -15.52
C ARG A 553 2.29 9.12 -14.56
N ARG A 554 3.61 8.93 -14.41
CA ARG A 554 4.22 7.88 -13.55
C ARG A 554 3.91 6.43 -13.96
N LEU A 555 3.38 6.22 -15.17
CA LEU A 555 3.18 4.93 -15.83
C LEU A 555 4.30 4.59 -16.84
N GLY A 556 5.41 5.32 -16.82
CA GLY A 556 6.53 5.14 -17.75
C GLY A 556 6.25 5.56 -19.21
N LEU A 557 5.08 6.14 -19.53
CA LEU A 557 4.68 6.48 -20.90
C LEU A 557 5.64 7.46 -21.59
N ALA A 558 6.06 8.52 -20.90
CA ALA A 558 6.98 9.50 -21.48
C ALA A 558 8.32 8.86 -21.88
N LYS A 559 8.86 7.96 -21.04
CA LYS A 559 10.07 7.20 -21.36
C LYS A 559 9.88 6.33 -22.60
N LYS A 560 8.77 5.57 -22.67
CA LYS A 560 8.49 4.70 -23.82
C LYS A 560 8.32 5.49 -25.13
N LEU A 561 7.63 6.63 -25.09
CA LEU A 561 7.48 7.52 -26.24
C LEU A 561 8.83 8.09 -26.70
N MET A 562 9.67 8.54 -25.76
CA MET A 562 11.02 9.03 -26.05
C MET A 562 11.86 7.95 -26.73
N VAL A 563 11.93 6.74 -26.16
CA VAL A 563 12.74 5.64 -26.70
C VAL A 563 12.30 5.28 -28.13
N GLN A 564 10.99 5.17 -28.38
CA GLN A 564 10.48 4.88 -29.73
C GLN A 564 10.83 5.97 -30.75
N SER A 565 10.74 7.23 -30.36
CA SER A 565 11.12 8.36 -31.23
C SER A 565 12.63 8.37 -31.50
N GLN A 566 13.45 8.15 -30.47
CA GLN A 566 14.91 8.07 -30.57
C GLN A 566 15.37 6.93 -31.48
N GLU A 567 14.79 5.74 -31.32
CA GLU A 567 15.04 4.59 -32.17
C GLU A 567 14.73 4.95 -33.63
N ALA A 568 13.55 5.54 -33.90
CA ALA A 568 13.19 5.96 -35.25
C ALA A 568 14.14 7.02 -35.84
N MET A 569 14.58 7.99 -35.04
CA MET A 569 15.58 9.00 -35.45
C MET A 569 16.89 8.33 -35.87
N ALA A 570 17.41 7.41 -35.04
CA ALA A 570 18.66 6.70 -35.30
C ALA A 570 18.55 5.78 -36.52
N THR A 571 17.53 4.92 -36.57
CA THR A 571 17.48 3.83 -37.56
C THR A 571 17.00 4.29 -38.93
N ILE A 572 16.04 5.23 -38.99
CA ILE A 572 15.42 5.66 -40.25
C ILE A 572 16.18 6.86 -40.84
N TYR A 573 16.49 7.84 -39.99
CA TYR A 573 17.07 9.12 -40.42
C TYR A 573 18.57 9.22 -40.15
N ARG A 574 19.19 8.18 -39.58
CA ARG A 574 20.63 8.15 -39.26
C ARG A 574 21.06 9.34 -38.40
N ALA A 575 20.19 9.74 -37.49
CA ALA A 575 20.47 10.82 -36.55
C ALA A 575 21.63 10.42 -35.63
N SER A 576 22.71 11.18 -35.61
CA SER A 576 23.83 10.96 -34.69
C SER A 576 23.46 11.31 -33.25
N TYR A 577 22.49 12.19 -33.05
CA TYR A 577 22.02 12.60 -31.74
C TYR A 577 20.58 13.09 -31.77
N VAL A 578 20.01 13.25 -30.58
CA VAL A 578 18.72 13.92 -30.36
C VAL A 578 18.92 15.14 -29.45
N SER A 579 18.27 16.25 -29.80
CA SER A 579 18.26 17.49 -29.03
C SER A 579 16.86 17.84 -28.51
N LEU A 580 16.79 18.60 -27.42
CA LEU A 580 15.55 19.15 -26.87
C LEU A 580 15.81 20.37 -25.99
N HIS A 581 14.75 21.14 -25.74
CA HIS A 581 14.74 22.24 -24.77
C HIS A 581 13.85 21.92 -23.58
N VAL A 582 14.30 22.27 -22.38
CA VAL A 582 13.50 22.09 -21.15
C VAL A 582 13.60 23.31 -20.24
N ARG A 583 12.45 23.74 -19.71
CA ARG A 583 12.35 24.78 -18.67
C ARG A 583 13.20 24.43 -17.46
N LYS A 584 13.96 25.40 -16.92
CA LYS A 584 14.75 25.22 -15.69
C LYS A 584 13.87 24.82 -14.50
N SER A 585 12.65 25.35 -14.43
CA SER A 585 11.68 25.08 -13.38
C SER A 585 11.04 23.68 -13.47
N ASN A 586 11.12 22.99 -14.63
CA ASN A 586 10.41 21.73 -14.86
C ASN A 586 11.21 20.51 -14.37
N ARG A 587 11.30 20.38 -13.04
CA ARG A 587 12.04 19.30 -12.34
C ARG A 587 11.64 17.89 -12.78
N ALA A 588 10.35 17.66 -13.08
CA ALA A 588 9.87 16.35 -13.53
C ALA A 588 10.42 15.96 -14.90
N ALA A 589 10.52 16.91 -15.84
CA ALA A 589 11.11 16.68 -17.14
C ALA A 589 12.64 16.52 -17.04
N LEU A 590 13.30 17.30 -16.17
CA LEU A 590 14.74 17.16 -15.91
C LEU A 590 15.12 15.77 -15.39
N GLY A 591 14.38 15.24 -14.42
CA GLY A 591 14.60 13.87 -13.92
C GLY A 591 14.35 12.78 -14.98
N LEU A 592 13.42 13.03 -15.91
CA LEU A 592 13.22 12.13 -17.05
C LEU A 592 14.41 12.19 -18.02
N TYR A 593 14.81 13.39 -18.46
CA TYR A 593 15.82 13.53 -19.50
C TYR A 593 17.22 13.21 -19.00
N ARG A 594 17.65 13.82 -17.88
CA ARG A 594 19.00 13.65 -17.33
C ARG A 594 19.16 12.27 -16.67
N ASP A 595 18.32 11.99 -15.67
CA ASP A 595 18.56 10.85 -14.76
C ASP A 595 18.07 9.52 -15.36
N THR A 596 17.01 9.55 -16.17
CA THR A 596 16.40 8.32 -16.72
C THR A 596 16.83 8.00 -18.15
N LEU A 597 17.02 9.02 -18.99
CA LEU A 597 17.33 8.87 -20.42
C LEU A 597 18.77 9.24 -20.79
N GLY A 598 19.55 9.83 -19.87
CA GLY A 598 20.96 10.12 -20.07
C GLY A 598 21.27 11.34 -20.94
N PHE A 599 20.35 12.27 -21.10
CA PHE A 599 20.62 13.55 -21.77
C PHE A 599 21.59 14.40 -20.95
N THR A 600 22.49 15.11 -21.64
CA THR A 600 23.41 16.09 -21.04
C THR A 600 23.02 17.50 -21.44
N VAL A 601 23.18 18.46 -20.52
CA VAL A 601 23.01 19.89 -20.82
C VAL A 601 24.20 20.35 -21.65
N GLN A 602 23.93 20.95 -22.81
CA GLN A 602 24.95 21.54 -23.70
C GLN A 602 25.07 23.04 -23.49
N ASP A 603 23.94 23.74 -23.38
CA ASP A 603 23.91 25.19 -23.20
C ASP A 603 22.66 25.65 -22.43
N ILE A 604 22.65 26.93 -22.05
CA ILE A 604 21.54 27.63 -21.42
C ILE A 604 21.07 28.76 -22.33
N GLU A 605 19.90 28.60 -22.93
CA GLU A 605 19.29 29.64 -23.75
C GLU A 605 18.50 30.61 -22.87
N LYS A 606 18.99 31.85 -22.79
CA LYS A 606 18.40 32.89 -21.95
C LYS A 606 17.09 33.40 -22.53
N LYS A 607 16.05 33.51 -21.70
CA LYS A 607 14.72 34.02 -22.08
C LYS A 607 14.12 33.30 -23.31
N TYR A 608 14.32 31.99 -23.39
CA TYR A 608 13.82 31.16 -24.49
C TYR A 608 12.29 31.11 -24.53
N TYR A 609 11.65 30.98 -23.37
CA TYR A 609 10.20 30.87 -23.29
C TYR A 609 9.50 32.23 -23.28
N ALA A 610 8.22 32.26 -23.69
CA ALA A 610 7.44 33.50 -23.86
C ALA A 610 7.26 34.32 -22.57
N ASP A 611 7.32 33.67 -21.41
CA ASP A 611 7.31 34.28 -20.08
C ASP A 611 8.70 34.76 -19.61
N GLY A 612 9.71 34.64 -20.46
CA GLY A 612 11.08 35.04 -20.20
C GLY A 612 11.89 34.02 -19.39
N GLU A 613 11.38 32.80 -19.17
CA GLU A 613 12.14 31.73 -18.54
C GLU A 613 13.27 31.22 -19.46
N ASP A 614 14.43 30.92 -18.88
CA ASP A 614 15.53 30.26 -19.58
C ASP A 614 15.23 28.78 -19.89
N ALA A 615 15.84 28.25 -20.94
CA ALA A 615 15.81 26.83 -21.27
C ALA A 615 17.19 26.19 -21.12
N TYR A 616 17.24 24.94 -20.66
CA TYR A 616 18.39 24.07 -20.88
C TYR A 616 18.27 23.45 -22.27
N ALA A 617 19.27 23.66 -23.12
CA ALA A 617 19.44 22.93 -24.37
C ALA A 617 20.16 21.62 -24.05
N MET A 618 19.48 20.49 -24.25
CA MET A 618 19.98 19.16 -23.89
C MET A 618 20.22 18.31 -25.14
N ARG A 619 21.23 17.43 -25.08
CA ARG A 619 21.61 16.51 -26.16
C ARG A 619 21.82 15.10 -25.61
N LEU A 620 21.44 14.10 -26.38
CA LEU A 620 21.79 12.69 -26.17
C LEU A 620 22.38 12.13 -27.46
N SER A 621 23.58 11.56 -27.40
CA SER A 621 24.17 10.89 -28.55
C SER A 621 23.45 9.57 -28.81
N LEU A 622 23.06 9.34 -30.06
CA LEU A 622 22.44 8.10 -30.50
C LEU A 622 23.53 7.21 -31.08
N LYS A 623 23.51 5.93 -30.72
CA LYS A 623 24.37 4.95 -31.38
C LYS A 623 23.66 4.52 -32.67
N PRO A 624 24.32 4.59 -33.83
CA PRO A 624 23.71 4.20 -35.11
C PRO A 624 23.35 2.73 -35.17
#